data_AF-A0A317GVY3-F1
#
_entry.id   AF-A0A317GVY3-F1
#
_cell.length_a   1.000
_cell.length_b   1.000
_cell.length_c   1.000
_cell.angle_alpha   90.00
_cell.angle_beta   90.00
_cell.angle_gamma   90.00
#
_symmetry.space_group_name_H-M   'P 1'
#
loop_
_entity.id
_entity.type
_entity.pdbx_description
1 polymer ?
#
loop_
_entity_poly.entity_id
_entity_poly.type
_entity_poly.pdbx_seq_one_letter_code
_entity_poly.pdbx_strand_id
1 'polypeptide(L)'
;MNKISGALLILILGSISLFAQDVKFISLKNEKISAPLKNYFIASVKDERADTSNIGSIKNGLLGKKNQTLNLQNGASSAMFQFIRNNVIQDTSASPIEMHITKFKVVANGTSGLKTENELTISLAFYHDTSKLFETTGGGITETTGDATKLIEELIRGSMQTMLQQFDEWWAKNKSYYLAIRTKPTIKVEVSLEQDLDNPDIISYSPKRPLTLDDFQGKPTESGSTVAITYSIVMMKYSTARTANNEIFVDVYVLTNFSKSKSWCRSEHRNAETLEHEQRHFDISAIKACELVDTIRKFTFSVDGFPSELQRIQRIKQNELDKMQEQYDAETRHGNGPLTQEKWNKLIKEKLESISCFSS
;
A
#
# COMPACT_ATOMS: atom_id res chain seq x y z
N MET A 1 50.03 -54.83 47.29
CA MET A 1 49.53 -54.42 45.97
C MET A 1 48.86 -55.64 45.36
N ASN A 2 47.57 -55.75 45.03
CA ASN A 2 46.40 -54.85 45.00
C ASN A 2 45.16 -55.66 45.43
N LYS A 3 44.27 -55.03 46.21
CA LYS A 3 42.93 -55.52 46.52
C LYS A 3 42.00 -55.21 45.34
N ILE A 4 41.17 -56.16 44.91
CA ILE A 4 39.98 -55.87 44.11
C ILE A 4 38.81 -56.60 44.77
N SER A 5 38.04 -55.86 45.57
CA SER A 5 36.72 -56.28 46.04
C SER A 5 35.69 -55.83 45.00
N GLY A 6 35.10 -56.77 44.28
CA GLY A 6 33.96 -56.52 43.41
C GLY A 6 32.69 -56.39 44.24
N ALA A 7 32.13 -55.18 44.34
CA ALA A 7 30.79 -54.96 44.88
C ALA A 7 29.77 -55.15 43.75
N LEU A 8 28.92 -56.15 43.89
CA LEU A 8 27.80 -56.43 42.99
C LEU A 8 26.67 -55.44 43.30
N LEU A 9 26.50 -54.41 42.47
CA LEU A 9 25.40 -53.45 42.55
C LEU A 9 24.17 -54.05 41.84
N ILE A 10 23.22 -54.60 42.61
CA ILE A 10 21.93 -55.05 42.07
C ILE A 10 21.04 -53.81 41.90
N LEU A 11 20.89 -53.35 40.66
CA LEU A 11 19.92 -52.32 40.29
C LEU A 11 18.52 -52.95 40.26
N ILE A 12 17.70 -52.67 41.28
CA ILE A 12 16.27 -52.99 41.25
C ILE A 12 15.59 -51.93 40.38
N LEU A 13 15.35 -52.26 39.11
CA LEU A 13 14.48 -51.50 38.22
C LEU A 13 13.03 -51.65 38.69
N GLY A 14 12.60 -50.75 39.57
CA GLY A 14 11.19 -50.57 39.88
C GLY A 14 10.47 -50.05 38.64
N SER A 15 9.63 -50.88 38.02
CA SER A 15 8.70 -50.47 36.98
C SER A 15 7.69 -49.49 37.58
N ILE A 16 7.95 -48.18 37.40
CA ILE A 16 6.94 -47.15 37.63
C ILE A 16 5.91 -47.32 36.52
N SER A 17 4.81 -48.02 36.83
CA SER A 17 3.62 -48.01 35.99
C SER A 17 3.07 -46.59 35.99
N LEU A 18 3.45 -45.79 35.00
CA LEU A 18 2.76 -44.55 34.65
C LEU A 18 1.31 -44.94 34.33
N PHE A 19 0.39 -44.65 35.25
CA PHE A 19 -1.03 -44.74 34.97
C PHE A 19 -1.34 -43.81 33.79
N ALA A 20 -1.52 -44.37 32.60
CA ALA A 20 -2.01 -43.64 31.46
C ALA A 20 -3.36 -43.02 31.85
N GLN A 21 -3.45 -41.69 31.84
CA GLN A 21 -4.73 -41.01 31.99
C GLN A 21 -5.62 -41.44 30.81
N ASP A 22 -6.78 -42.02 31.14
CA ASP A 22 -7.78 -42.48 30.18
C ASP A 22 -8.31 -41.29 29.37
N VAL A 23 -7.93 -41.19 28.09
CA VAL A 23 -8.32 -40.07 27.20
C VAL A 23 -9.63 -40.40 26.52
N LYS A 24 -10.61 -39.51 26.65
CA LYS A 24 -11.89 -39.57 25.92
C LYS A 24 -11.80 -38.71 24.66
N PHE A 25 -12.09 -39.33 23.52
CA PHE A 25 -12.08 -38.65 22.22
C PHE A 25 -13.48 -38.18 21.81
N ILE A 26 -13.55 -36.94 21.32
CA ILE A 26 -14.71 -36.36 20.63
C ILE A 26 -14.48 -36.46 19.12
N SER A 27 -15.46 -37.01 18.40
CA SER A 27 -15.50 -36.98 16.93
C SER A 27 -16.51 -35.93 16.49
N LEU A 28 -16.07 -34.94 15.71
CA LEU A 28 -16.96 -33.93 15.14
C LEU A 28 -17.91 -34.58 14.13
N LYS A 29 -19.21 -34.36 14.28
CA LYS A 29 -20.23 -34.93 13.39
C LYS A 29 -20.20 -34.25 12.04
N ASN A 30 -20.43 -35.03 10.98
CA ASN A 30 -20.54 -34.53 9.62
C ASN A 30 -21.94 -33.93 9.38
N GLU A 31 -22.19 -32.77 9.97
CA GLU A 31 -23.41 -31.98 9.81
C GLU A 31 -23.09 -30.65 9.10
N LYS A 32 -23.79 -30.39 7.99
CA LYS A 32 -23.56 -29.21 7.16
C LYS A 32 -23.80 -27.92 7.94
N ILE A 33 -22.86 -26.97 7.80
CA ILE A 33 -23.07 -25.60 8.26
C ILE A 33 -24.03 -24.90 7.30
N SER A 34 -25.06 -24.25 7.86
CA SER A 34 -26.17 -23.70 7.08
C SER A 34 -25.78 -22.52 6.17
N ALA A 35 -24.75 -21.76 6.52
CA ALA A 35 -24.31 -20.59 5.78
C ALA A 35 -22.97 -20.84 5.05
N PRO A 36 -22.89 -20.59 3.72
CA PRO A 36 -21.64 -20.72 2.97
C PRO A 36 -20.65 -19.61 3.33
N LEU A 37 -19.36 -19.87 3.12
CA LEU A 37 -18.31 -18.85 3.12
C LEU A 37 -18.14 -18.33 1.70
N LYS A 38 -18.28 -17.01 1.52
CA LYS A 38 -18.35 -16.39 0.19
C LYS A 38 -17.09 -15.62 -0.17
N ASN A 39 -16.29 -15.24 0.82
CA ASN A 39 -15.19 -14.29 0.61
C ASN A 39 -13.80 -14.92 0.74
N TYR A 40 -13.73 -16.18 1.20
CA TYR A 40 -12.48 -16.91 1.39
C TYR A 40 -12.71 -18.43 1.42
N PHE A 41 -11.62 -19.18 1.40
CA PHE A 41 -11.63 -20.59 1.78
C PHE A 41 -10.51 -20.88 2.79
N ILE A 42 -10.72 -21.85 3.67
CA ILE A 42 -9.71 -22.34 4.61
C ILE A 42 -8.76 -23.27 3.86
N ALA A 43 -7.54 -22.79 3.64
CA ALA A 43 -6.48 -23.54 2.97
C ALA A 43 -5.76 -24.51 3.92
N SER A 44 -5.61 -24.13 5.19
CA SER A 44 -4.93 -24.93 6.22
C SER A 44 -5.45 -24.61 7.62
N VAL A 45 -5.22 -25.52 8.57
CA VAL A 45 -5.45 -25.29 10.00
C VAL A 45 -4.22 -25.66 10.80
N LYS A 46 -3.73 -24.72 11.62
CA LYS A 46 -2.60 -24.94 12.53
C LYS A 46 -3.06 -24.88 13.98
N ASP A 47 -2.45 -25.70 14.84
CA ASP A 47 -2.65 -25.63 16.28
C ASP A 47 -1.45 -24.92 16.91
N GLU A 48 -1.64 -23.66 17.32
CA GLU A 48 -0.59 -22.81 17.90
C GLU A 48 -0.69 -22.74 19.43
N ARG A 49 -1.52 -23.60 20.05
CA ARG A 49 -1.59 -23.71 21.50
C ARG A 49 -0.27 -24.23 22.05
N ALA A 50 0.14 -23.72 23.19
CA ALA A 50 1.35 -24.18 23.88
C ALA A 50 1.26 -25.67 24.31
N ASP A 51 0.06 -26.14 24.66
CA ASP A 51 -0.24 -27.55 24.91
C ASP A 51 -1.30 -28.04 23.91
N THR A 52 -0.89 -28.92 22.99
CA THR A 52 -1.75 -29.54 21.98
C THR A 52 -2.15 -30.98 22.33
N SER A 53 -1.69 -31.51 23.47
CA SER A 53 -1.88 -32.91 23.87
C SER A 53 -3.32 -33.25 24.24
N ASN A 54 -4.11 -32.24 24.61
CA ASN A 54 -5.51 -32.37 25.00
C ASN A 54 -6.28 -31.05 24.74
N ILE A 55 -7.59 -31.06 24.99
CA ILE A 55 -8.44 -29.87 24.95
C ILE A 55 -9.06 -29.56 26.32
N GLY A 56 -8.50 -30.10 27.40
CA GLY A 56 -9.02 -29.98 28.75
C GLY A 56 -9.59 -31.30 29.29
N SER A 57 -10.56 -31.22 30.19
CA SER A 57 -11.10 -32.39 30.88
C SER A 57 -12.58 -32.24 31.21
N ILE A 58 -13.24 -33.40 31.34
CA ILE A 58 -14.61 -33.52 31.86
C ILE A 58 -14.62 -34.29 33.18
N LYS A 59 -15.71 -34.15 33.92
CA LYS A 59 -16.04 -35.06 35.02
C LYS A 59 -16.94 -36.18 34.51
N ASN A 60 -16.52 -37.42 34.75
CA ASN A 60 -17.22 -38.64 34.33
C ASN A 60 -17.31 -39.66 35.49
N GLY A 61 -18.02 -40.77 35.26
CA GLY A 61 -18.24 -41.85 36.25
C GLY A 61 -19.41 -41.60 37.20
N LEU A 62 -19.68 -42.57 38.10
CA LEU A 62 -20.76 -42.47 39.09
C LEU A 62 -20.59 -41.18 39.92
N LEU A 63 -21.63 -40.33 39.95
CA LEU A 63 -21.63 -39.03 40.64
C LEU A 63 -20.61 -37.99 40.11
N GLY A 64 -20.04 -38.17 38.90
CA GLY A 64 -19.13 -37.18 38.30
C GLY A 64 -17.81 -36.98 39.04
N LYS A 65 -17.28 -38.03 39.70
CA LYS A 65 -16.08 -37.92 40.54
C LYS A 65 -14.75 -38.18 39.81
N LYS A 66 -14.77 -38.75 38.60
CA LYS A 66 -13.53 -39.07 37.86
C LYS A 66 -13.24 -37.97 36.85
N ASN A 67 -12.10 -37.30 36.99
CA ASN A 67 -11.58 -36.43 35.93
C ASN A 67 -11.11 -37.29 34.76
N GLN A 68 -11.54 -36.94 33.55
CA GLN A 68 -11.15 -37.60 32.32
C GLN A 68 -10.65 -36.57 31.31
N THR A 69 -9.47 -36.80 30.76
CA THR A 69 -8.86 -35.93 29.75
C THR A 69 -9.65 -36.02 28.45
N LEU A 70 -9.85 -34.88 27.80
CA LEU A 70 -10.54 -34.78 26.52
C LEU A 70 -9.57 -34.48 25.38
N ASN A 71 -9.81 -35.05 24.22
CA ASN A 71 -9.18 -34.62 22.97
C ASN A 71 -10.14 -34.81 21.78
N LEU A 72 -9.83 -34.19 20.64
CA LEU A 72 -10.49 -34.51 19.37
C LEU A 72 -9.83 -35.72 18.71
N GLN A 73 -10.62 -36.54 18.03
CA GLN A 73 -10.10 -37.63 17.22
C GLN A 73 -9.14 -37.07 16.15
N ASN A 74 -7.91 -37.59 16.09
CA ASN A 74 -6.82 -37.13 15.21
C ASN A 74 -6.23 -35.74 15.53
N GLY A 75 -6.54 -35.18 16.72
CA GLY A 75 -6.04 -33.87 17.15
C GLY A 75 -6.84 -32.69 16.59
N ALA A 76 -6.71 -31.53 17.25
CA ALA A 76 -7.59 -30.39 17.02
C ALA A 76 -7.51 -29.81 15.59
N SER A 77 -6.30 -29.56 15.08
CA SER A 77 -6.08 -29.04 13.72
C SER A 77 -6.72 -29.94 12.65
N SER A 78 -6.42 -31.24 12.67
CA SER A 78 -6.91 -32.20 11.68
C SER A 78 -8.43 -32.36 11.76
N ALA A 79 -8.97 -32.51 12.98
CA ALA A 79 -10.42 -32.64 13.18
C ALA A 79 -11.18 -31.41 12.66
N MET A 80 -10.71 -30.20 12.99
CA MET A 80 -11.35 -28.96 12.56
C MET A 80 -11.23 -28.75 11.04
N PHE A 81 -10.06 -29.02 10.45
CA PHE A 81 -9.88 -28.90 9.01
C PHE A 81 -10.79 -29.85 8.22
N GLN A 82 -10.86 -31.13 8.62
CA GLN A 82 -11.73 -32.10 7.97
C GLN A 82 -13.20 -31.75 8.15
N PHE A 83 -13.61 -31.30 9.35
CA PHE A 83 -14.98 -30.83 9.57
C PHE A 83 -15.33 -29.68 8.63
N ILE A 84 -14.49 -28.64 8.54
CA ILE A 84 -14.71 -27.50 7.64
C ILE A 84 -14.81 -27.97 6.20
N ARG A 85 -13.84 -28.77 5.74
CA ARG A 85 -13.77 -29.24 4.35
C ARG A 85 -15.00 -30.05 3.93
N ASN A 86 -15.56 -30.85 4.84
CA ASN A 86 -16.70 -31.72 4.54
C ASN A 86 -18.07 -31.03 4.73
N ASN A 87 -18.15 -30.00 5.58
CA ASN A 87 -19.42 -29.44 6.04
C ASN A 87 -19.65 -27.97 5.70
N VAL A 88 -18.63 -27.25 5.23
CA VAL A 88 -18.72 -25.84 4.87
C VAL A 88 -18.57 -25.66 3.36
N ILE A 89 -19.57 -25.05 2.74
CA ILE A 89 -19.51 -24.65 1.33
C ILE A 89 -18.58 -23.43 1.24
N GLN A 90 -17.56 -23.52 0.37
CA GLN A 90 -16.50 -22.52 0.22
C GLN A 90 -16.28 -22.23 -1.27
N ASP A 91 -15.95 -20.99 -1.60
CA ASP A 91 -15.46 -20.61 -2.93
C ASP A 91 -13.94 -20.77 -2.97
N THR A 92 -13.45 -21.83 -3.62
CA THR A 92 -12.01 -22.11 -3.74
C THR A 92 -11.27 -21.17 -4.69
N SER A 93 -11.98 -20.29 -5.41
CA SER A 93 -11.38 -19.20 -6.19
C SER A 93 -11.17 -17.92 -5.37
N ALA A 94 -11.73 -17.86 -4.16
CA ALA A 94 -11.57 -16.74 -3.25
C ALA A 94 -10.21 -16.76 -2.52
N SER A 95 -9.99 -15.83 -1.58
CA SER A 95 -8.71 -15.72 -0.85
C SER A 95 -8.40 -16.99 -0.04
N PRO A 96 -7.19 -17.57 -0.16
CA PRO A 96 -6.74 -18.65 0.70
C PRO A 96 -6.43 -18.12 2.10
N ILE A 97 -7.03 -18.73 3.13
CA ILE A 97 -6.85 -18.31 4.53
C ILE A 97 -6.31 -19.47 5.35
N GLU A 98 -5.31 -19.18 6.18
CA GLU A 98 -4.81 -20.10 7.20
C GLU A 98 -5.53 -19.82 8.53
N MET A 99 -6.15 -20.84 9.11
CA MET A 99 -6.82 -20.74 10.41
C MET A 99 -5.93 -21.30 11.52
N HIS A 100 -5.67 -20.51 12.54
CA HIS A 100 -4.80 -20.87 13.65
C HIS A 100 -5.63 -21.01 14.92
N ILE A 101 -5.52 -22.17 15.59
CA ILE A 101 -6.13 -22.42 16.89
C ILE A 101 -5.21 -21.83 17.94
N THR A 102 -5.59 -20.70 18.52
CA THR A 102 -4.80 -19.99 19.55
C THR A 102 -5.27 -20.36 20.96
N LYS A 103 -6.52 -20.79 21.12
CA LYS A 103 -7.07 -21.34 22.36
C LYS A 103 -8.10 -22.41 22.06
N PHE A 104 -8.08 -23.51 22.82
CA PHE A 104 -9.11 -24.54 22.79
C PHE A 104 -9.08 -25.25 24.14
N LYS A 105 -10.07 -24.97 24.97
CA LYS A 105 -10.13 -25.47 26.34
C LYS A 105 -11.56 -25.81 26.75
N VAL A 106 -11.71 -26.96 27.37
CA VAL A 106 -12.91 -27.41 28.08
C VAL A 106 -12.58 -27.48 29.56
N VAL A 107 -13.36 -26.81 30.38
CA VAL A 107 -13.21 -26.79 31.83
C VAL A 107 -14.48 -27.32 32.47
N ALA A 108 -14.34 -28.39 33.26
CA ALA A 108 -15.43 -28.89 34.09
C ALA A 108 -15.45 -28.20 35.46
N ASN A 109 -16.39 -27.29 35.65
CA ASN A 109 -16.64 -26.60 36.90
C ASN A 109 -17.59 -27.44 37.77
N GLY A 110 -17.21 -27.69 39.03
CA GLY A 110 -18.10 -28.37 39.97
C GLY A 110 -19.27 -27.47 40.35
N THR A 111 -20.50 -27.87 40.04
CA THR A 111 -21.71 -27.21 40.55
C THR A 111 -22.19 -27.91 41.83
N SER A 112 -23.01 -27.24 42.64
CA SER A 112 -23.67 -27.86 43.79
C SER A 112 -24.61 -28.98 43.34
N GLY A 113 -24.48 -30.18 43.92
CA GLY A 113 -25.31 -31.35 43.59
C GLY A 113 -24.68 -32.33 42.59
N LEU A 114 -25.52 -33.01 41.79
CA LEU A 114 -25.11 -34.07 40.83
C LEU A 114 -24.73 -33.54 39.44
N LYS A 115 -24.88 -32.23 39.21
CA LYS A 115 -24.58 -31.60 37.93
C LYS A 115 -23.11 -31.20 37.83
N THR A 116 -22.60 -31.14 36.62
CA THR A 116 -21.31 -30.54 36.26
C THR A 116 -21.54 -29.54 35.14
N GLU A 117 -21.02 -28.34 35.31
CA GLU A 117 -20.95 -27.33 34.27
C GLU A 117 -19.68 -27.56 33.45
N ASN A 118 -19.79 -27.53 32.12
CA ASN A 118 -18.67 -27.68 31.21
C ASN A 118 -18.60 -26.42 30.35
N GLU A 119 -17.54 -25.64 30.54
CA GLU A 119 -17.26 -24.43 29.78
C GLU A 119 -16.30 -24.75 28.64
N LEU A 120 -16.70 -24.41 27.41
CA LEU A 120 -15.86 -24.43 26.22
C LEU A 120 -15.38 -23.01 25.92
N THR A 121 -14.09 -22.85 25.65
CA THR A 121 -13.52 -21.65 25.03
C THR A 121 -12.68 -22.03 23.81
N ILE A 122 -12.94 -21.40 22.66
CA ILE A 122 -12.15 -21.54 21.44
C ILE A 122 -11.77 -20.14 20.93
N SER A 123 -10.48 -19.92 20.65
CA SER A 123 -10.00 -18.72 19.97
C SER A 123 -9.34 -19.12 18.64
N LEU A 124 -9.73 -18.42 17.57
CA LEU A 124 -9.26 -18.66 16.22
C LEU A 124 -8.70 -17.36 15.64
N ALA A 125 -7.46 -17.42 15.17
CA ALA A 125 -6.82 -16.37 14.39
C ALA A 125 -6.80 -16.75 12.91
N PHE A 126 -7.09 -15.78 12.05
CA PHE A 126 -7.11 -15.95 10.60
C PHE A 126 -5.96 -15.19 9.97
N TYR A 127 -5.20 -15.87 9.13
CA TYR A 127 -4.02 -15.35 8.47
C TYR A 127 -4.18 -15.41 6.96
N HIS A 128 -3.60 -14.42 6.28
CA HIS A 128 -3.32 -14.46 4.86
C HIS A 128 -1.81 -14.31 4.67
N ASP A 129 -1.19 -15.34 4.12
CA ASP A 129 0.26 -15.53 4.15
C ASP A 129 0.79 -15.46 5.60
N THR A 130 1.66 -14.51 5.92
CA THR A 130 2.28 -14.37 7.24
C THR A 130 1.60 -13.33 8.15
N SER A 131 0.58 -12.60 7.68
CA SER A 131 -0.08 -11.56 8.50
C SER A 131 -1.36 -12.07 9.12
N LYS A 132 -1.47 -11.86 10.43
CA LYS A 132 -2.72 -12.02 11.17
C LYS A 132 -3.69 -10.94 10.72
N LEU A 133 -4.86 -11.36 10.25
CA LEU A 133 -5.92 -10.45 9.80
C LEU A 133 -6.93 -10.19 10.90
N PHE A 134 -7.37 -11.27 11.57
CA PHE A 134 -8.50 -11.24 12.48
C PHE A 134 -8.32 -12.31 13.56
N GLU A 135 -8.85 -12.07 14.75
CA GLU A 135 -8.99 -13.10 15.77
C GLU A 135 -10.34 -12.95 16.46
N THR A 136 -11.00 -14.08 16.69
CA THR A 136 -12.26 -14.14 17.41
C THR A 136 -12.20 -15.25 18.45
N THR A 137 -13.04 -15.11 19.48
CA THR A 137 -13.21 -16.10 20.53
C THR A 137 -14.68 -16.44 20.65
N GLY A 138 -14.98 -17.74 20.62
CA GLY A 138 -16.29 -18.30 20.87
C GLY A 138 -16.22 -19.36 21.96
N GLY A 139 -17.34 -20.06 22.14
CA GLY A 139 -17.48 -21.05 23.19
C GLY A 139 -18.91 -21.14 23.70
N GLY A 140 -19.06 -21.67 24.90
CA GLY A 140 -20.35 -21.77 25.56
C GLY A 140 -20.29 -22.67 26.79
N ILE A 141 -21.42 -22.80 27.47
CA ILE A 141 -21.55 -23.57 28.69
C ILE A 141 -22.64 -24.63 28.48
N THR A 142 -22.40 -25.84 28.99
CA THR A 142 -23.42 -26.88 29.08
C THR A 142 -23.40 -27.56 30.45
N GLU A 143 -24.56 -27.95 30.96
CA GLU A 143 -24.69 -28.69 32.22
C GLU A 143 -25.06 -30.15 31.96
N THR A 144 -24.40 -31.09 32.64
CA THR A 144 -24.73 -32.52 32.57
C THR A 144 -24.65 -33.22 33.92
N THR A 145 -25.36 -34.33 34.08
CA THR A 145 -25.23 -35.25 35.22
C THR A 145 -24.36 -36.49 34.90
N GLY A 146 -23.72 -36.50 33.73
CA GLY A 146 -22.95 -37.62 33.18
C GLY A 146 -22.10 -37.19 31.98
N ASP A 147 -21.90 -38.09 31.01
CA ASP A 147 -21.03 -37.87 29.85
C ASP A 147 -21.44 -36.62 29.04
N ALA A 148 -20.61 -35.57 29.10
CA ALA A 148 -20.84 -34.30 28.41
C ALA A 148 -20.33 -34.26 26.96
N THR A 149 -19.69 -35.33 26.49
CA THR A 149 -19.00 -35.39 25.18
C THR A 149 -19.89 -34.93 24.03
N LYS A 150 -21.16 -35.35 24.01
CA LYS A 150 -22.12 -34.97 22.95
C LYS A 150 -22.42 -33.47 22.94
N LEU A 151 -22.69 -32.88 24.10
CA LEU A 151 -23.06 -31.46 24.19
C LEU A 151 -21.84 -30.56 23.95
N ILE A 152 -20.66 -30.97 24.40
CA ILE A 152 -19.40 -30.29 24.09
C ILE A 152 -19.12 -30.32 22.58
N GLU A 153 -19.37 -31.46 21.91
CA GLU A 153 -19.25 -31.57 20.45
C GLU A 153 -20.19 -30.60 19.71
N GLU A 154 -21.44 -30.48 20.16
CA GLU A 154 -22.41 -29.51 19.62
C GLU A 154 -21.96 -28.06 19.84
N LEU A 155 -21.42 -27.74 21.03
CA LEU A 155 -20.84 -26.42 21.32
C LEU A 155 -19.63 -26.11 20.42
N ILE A 156 -18.76 -27.09 20.14
CA ILE A 156 -17.61 -26.90 19.24
C ILE A 156 -18.10 -26.56 17.84
N ARG A 157 -19.02 -27.35 17.26
CA ARG A 157 -19.53 -27.09 15.90
C ARG A 157 -20.26 -25.75 15.80
N GLY A 158 -21.10 -25.41 16.77
CA GLY A 158 -21.79 -24.12 16.81
C GLY A 158 -20.83 -22.94 16.94
N SER A 159 -19.79 -23.06 17.76
CA SER A 159 -18.74 -22.05 17.89
C SER A 159 -17.95 -21.87 16.59
N MET A 160 -17.57 -22.97 15.93
CA MET A 160 -16.89 -22.93 14.63
C MET A 160 -17.73 -22.23 13.57
N GLN A 161 -19.01 -22.60 13.43
CA GLN A 161 -19.94 -21.96 12.49
C GLN A 161 -19.99 -20.44 12.73
N THR A 162 -20.16 -20.03 13.98
CA THR A 162 -20.27 -18.61 14.35
C THR A 162 -18.99 -17.84 14.02
N MET A 163 -17.84 -18.36 14.42
CA MET A 163 -16.56 -17.67 14.22
C MET A 163 -16.16 -17.59 12.73
N LEU A 164 -16.43 -18.64 11.94
CA LEU A 164 -16.18 -18.63 10.49
C LEU A 164 -17.04 -17.57 9.78
N GLN A 165 -18.30 -17.41 10.19
CA GLN A 165 -19.20 -16.40 9.62
C GLN A 165 -18.83 -14.97 10.06
N GLN A 166 -18.45 -14.77 11.32
CA GLN A 166 -17.91 -13.48 11.78
C GLN A 166 -16.70 -13.04 10.95
N PHE A 167 -15.78 -13.97 10.66
CA PHE A 167 -14.65 -13.67 9.80
C PHE A 167 -15.06 -13.44 8.33
N ASP A 168 -16.05 -14.17 7.78
CA ASP A 168 -16.55 -13.91 6.41
C ASP A 168 -17.11 -12.49 6.27
N GLU A 169 -17.95 -12.06 7.22
CA GLU A 169 -18.52 -10.72 7.26
C GLU A 169 -17.45 -9.64 7.44
N TRP A 170 -16.46 -9.90 8.30
CA TRP A 170 -15.34 -8.99 8.49
C TRP A 170 -14.46 -8.90 7.23
N TRP A 171 -14.14 -10.03 6.61
CA TRP A 171 -13.31 -10.07 5.41
C TRP A 171 -13.99 -9.41 4.21
N ALA A 172 -15.30 -9.59 4.05
CA ALA A 172 -16.09 -8.90 3.03
C ALA A 172 -15.91 -7.36 3.08
N LYS A 173 -15.82 -6.79 4.28
CA LYS A 173 -15.68 -5.35 4.51
C LYS A 173 -14.23 -4.86 4.40
N ASN A 174 -13.24 -5.71 4.68
CA ASN A 174 -11.85 -5.29 4.86
C ASN A 174 -10.90 -5.76 3.75
N LYS A 175 -11.28 -6.75 2.92
CA LYS A 175 -10.35 -7.37 1.95
C LYS A 175 -9.72 -6.39 0.97
N SER A 176 -10.44 -5.36 0.52
CA SER A 176 -9.92 -4.35 -0.41
C SER A 176 -8.74 -3.58 0.17
N TYR A 177 -8.82 -3.19 1.44
CA TYR A 177 -7.75 -2.50 2.16
C TYR A 177 -6.51 -3.39 2.28
N TYR A 178 -6.67 -4.63 2.73
CA TYR A 178 -5.56 -5.57 2.94
C TYR A 178 -4.88 -5.99 1.62
N LEU A 179 -5.63 -6.10 0.53
CA LEU A 179 -5.07 -6.39 -0.80
C LEU A 179 -4.34 -5.17 -1.39
N ALA A 180 -4.85 -3.95 -1.17
CA ALA A 180 -4.22 -2.71 -1.66
C ALA A 180 -2.86 -2.44 -0.99
N ILE A 181 -2.76 -2.56 0.33
CA ILE A 181 -1.47 -2.32 1.03
C ILE A 181 -0.38 -3.34 0.66
N ARG A 182 -0.76 -4.52 0.16
CA ARG A 182 0.17 -5.62 -0.16
C ARG A 182 0.62 -5.66 -1.60
N THR A 183 -0.20 -5.16 -2.53
CA THR A 183 0.14 -5.17 -3.95
C THR A 183 1.20 -4.12 -4.33
N LYS A 184 1.64 -3.29 -3.36
CA LYS A 184 2.51 -2.11 -3.52
C LYS A 184 1.97 -1.18 -4.61
N PRO A 185 1.34 -0.05 -4.27
CA PRO A 185 0.82 0.83 -5.30
C PRO A 185 1.90 1.17 -6.32
N THR A 186 1.53 1.23 -7.60
CA THR A 186 2.39 1.78 -8.64
C THR A 186 1.93 3.19 -8.97
N ILE A 187 2.84 4.01 -9.49
CA ILE A 187 2.55 5.38 -9.90
C ILE A 187 2.74 5.52 -11.40
N LYS A 188 1.77 6.16 -12.06
CA LYS A 188 1.81 6.56 -13.45
C LYS A 188 1.71 8.08 -13.52
N VAL A 189 2.71 8.69 -14.14
CA VAL A 189 2.77 10.13 -14.34
C VAL A 189 2.60 10.44 -15.81
N GLU A 190 1.54 11.17 -16.14
CA GLU A 190 1.31 11.69 -17.48
C GLU A 190 1.62 13.18 -17.48
N VAL A 191 2.39 13.64 -18.47
CA VAL A 191 2.84 15.03 -18.54
C VAL A 191 2.56 15.63 -19.91
N SER A 192 1.93 16.80 -19.91
CA SER A 192 1.60 17.60 -21.10
C SER A 192 2.10 19.04 -20.97
N LEU A 193 2.26 19.69 -22.14
CA LEU A 193 2.37 21.14 -22.21
C LEU A 193 0.98 21.72 -22.40
N GLU A 194 0.65 22.74 -21.60
CA GLU A 194 -0.64 23.40 -21.64
C GLU A 194 -0.49 24.91 -21.87
N GLN A 195 -1.57 25.52 -22.34
CA GLN A 195 -1.69 26.97 -22.52
C GLN A 195 -2.69 27.54 -21.51
N ASP A 196 -2.36 28.71 -20.97
CA ASP A 196 -3.23 29.50 -20.11
C ASP A 196 -3.98 30.51 -20.98
N LEU A 197 -5.10 30.08 -21.56
CA LEU A 197 -5.90 30.88 -22.50
C LEU A 197 -6.88 31.83 -21.81
N ASP A 198 -7.08 31.67 -20.50
CA ASP A 198 -8.09 32.41 -19.74
C ASP A 198 -7.54 33.69 -19.11
N ASN A 199 -6.20 33.82 -19.01
CA ASN A 199 -5.57 34.99 -18.42
C ASN A 199 -5.13 36.00 -19.49
N PRO A 200 -5.82 37.16 -19.63
CA PRO A 200 -5.50 38.14 -20.66
C PRO A 200 -4.15 38.84 -20.44
N ASP A 201 -3.50 38.75 -19.27
CA ASP A 201 -2.14 39.26 -19.05
C ASP A 201 -1.06 38.30 -19.56
N ILE A 202 -1.41 37.04 -19.79
CA ILE A 202 -0.47 35.97 -20.11
C ILE A 202 -0.51 35.65 -21.60
N ILE A 203 0.68 35.44 -22.16
CA ILE A 203 0.85 34.81 -23.47
C ILE A 203 1.54 33.48 -23.22
N SER A 204 0.86 32.37 -23.50
CA SER A 204 1.50 31.06 -23.51
C SER A 204 2.32 30.87 -24.78
N TYR A 205 3.46 30.20 -24.63
CA TYR A 205 4.39 30.01 -25.74
C TYR A 205 3.74 29.24 -26.89
N SER A 206 3.90 29.78 -28.09
CA SER A 206 3.49 29.13 -29.33
C SER A 206 4.35 29.64 -30.48
N PRO A 207 4.94 28.75 -31.31
CA PRO A 207 5.64 29.17 -32.52
C PRO A 207 4.76 29.99 -33.48
N LYS A 208 3.44 29.84 -33.38
CA LYS A 208 2.44 30.55 -34.21
C LYS A 208 2.07 31.93 -33.65
N ARG A 209 2.51 32.27 -32.44
CA ARG A 209 2.28 33.57 -31.79
C ARG A 209 3.60 34.13 -31.23
N PRO A 210 4.52 34.59 -32.10
CA PRO A 210 5.70 35.33 -31.65
C PRO A 210 5.29 36.61 -30.91
N LEU A 211 6.13 37.09 -30.01
CA LEU A 211 5.96 38.36 -29.30
C LEU A 211 5.98 39.54 -30.27
N THR A 212 5.26 40.57 -29.89
CA THR A 212 5.23 41.87 -30.55
C THR A 212 5.58 42.94 -29.52
N LEU A 213 6.06 44.10 -29.98
CA LEU A 213 6.39 45.20 -29.06
C LEU A 213 5.17 45.61 -28.19
N ASP A 214 3.94 45.45 -28.68
CA ASP A 214 2.71 45.79 -27.96
C ASP A 214 2.39 44.83 -26.79
N ASP A 215 3.06 43.69 -26.73
CA ASP A 215 2.97 42.75 -25.61
C ASP A 215 3.75 43.26 -24.37
N PHE A 216 4.69 44.20 -24.54
CA PHE A 216 5.49 44.78 -23.45
C PHE A 216 4.76 45.95 -22.80
N GLN A 217 3.84 45.66 -21.88
CA GLN A 217 2.90 46.62 -21.29
C GLN A 217 3.31 47.10 -19.89
N GLY A 218 4.37 46.51 -19.33
CA GLY A 218 4.94 46.92 -18.05
C GLY A 218 5.58 48.31 -18.10
N LYS A 219 5.82 48.89 -16.93
CA LYS A 219 6.49 50.18 -16.79
C LYS A 219 8.02 49.99 -16.68
N PRO A 220 8.82 50.64 -17.54
CA PRO A 220 10.28 50.62 -17.39
C PRO A 220 10.75 51.15 -16.05
N THR A 221 11.83 50.58 -15.53
CA THR A 221 12.54 51.18 -14.38
C THR A 221 13.30 52.41 -14.86
N GLU A 222 13.14 53.55 -14.17
CA GLU A 222 13.76 54.81 -14.60
C GLU A 222 15.30 54.78 -14.47
N SER A 223 15.85 54.00 -13.54
CA SER A 223 17.29 53.84 -13.32
C SER A 223 17.88 52.61 -14.01
N GLY A 224 19.14 52.73 -14.45
CA GLY A 224 19.95 51.63 -15.01
C GLY A 224 20.12 51.67 -16.54
N SER A 225 20.97 50.77 -17.06
CA SER A 225 21.25 50.59 -18.49
C SER A 225 20.32 49.59 -19.18
N THR A 226 19.39 48.98 -18.45
CA THR A 226 18.43 48.00 -18.99
C THR A 226 17.40 48.69 -19.87
N VAL A 227 17.29 48.24 -21.12
CA VAL A 227 16.44 48.86 -22.15
C VAL A 227 15.12 48.11 -22.36
N ALA A 228 15.09 46.82 -22.07
CA ALA A 228 13.89 45.98 -22.07
C ALA A 228 14.03 44.81 -21.08
N ILE A 229 12.90 44.21 -20.71
CA ILE A 229 12.81 43.00 -19.89
C ILE A 229 11.69 42.11 -20.43
N THR A 230 12.02 40.84 -20.62
CA THR A 230 11.08 39.73 -20.81
C THR A 230 10.86 38.99 -19.50
N TYR A 231 9.63 39.01 -18.99
CA TYR A 231 9.24 38.20 -17.84
C TYR A 231 8.55 36.92 -18.32
N SER A 232 9.33 35.87 -18.54
CA SER A 232 8.85 34.53 -18.86
C SER A 232 9.03 33.54 -17.70
N ILE A 233 8.05 32.66 -17.49
CA ILE A 233 8.04 31.64 -16.43
C ILE A 233 7.73 30.27 -17.02
N VAL A 234 8.48 29.26 -16.56
CA VAL A 234 8.11 27.85 -16.69
C VAL A 234 7.39 27.40 -15.42
N MET A 235 6.09 27.19 -15.52
CA MET A 235 5.24 26.76 -14.40
C MET A 235 4.91 25.28 -14.53
N MET A 236 4.88 24.58 -13.40
CA MET A 236 4.41 23.21 -13.31
C MET A 236 3.25 23.13 -12.31
N LYS A 237 2.15 22.52 -12.73
CA LYS A 237 1.01 22.16 -11.89
C LYS A 237 0.82 20.65 -11.96
N TYR A 238 0.25 20.04 -10.94
CA TYR A 238 -0.13 18.64 -11.02
C TYR A 238 -1.40 18.37 -10.22
N SER A 239 -2.13 17.33 -10.62
CA SER A 239 -3.32 16.82 -9.93
C SER A 239 -3.24 15.32 -9.76
N THR A 240 -3.58 14.83 -8.56
CA THR A 240 -3.73 13.40 -8.30
C THR A 240 -5.14 13.00 -8.67
N ALA A 241 -5.31 12.39 -9.83
CA ALA A 241 -6.64 12.20 -10.39
C ALA A 241 -7.38 11.03 -9.75
N ARG A 242 -6.75 9.84 -9.59
CA ARG A 242 -7.48 8.60 -9.26
C ARG A 242 -6.59 7.55 -8.59
N THR A 243 -7.15 6.84 -7.60
CA THR A 243 -6.69 5.53 -7.15
C THR A 243 -7.62 4.47 -7.76
N ALA A 244 -7.10 3.67 -8.69
CA ALA A 244 -7.85 2.56 -9.28
C ALA A 244 -6.90 1.37 -9.46
N ASN A 245 -7.35 0.17 -9.14
CA ASN A 245 -6.58 -1.07 -9.35
C ASN A 245 -5.13 -1.02 -8.83
N ASN A 246 -4.91 -0.41 -7.65
CA ASN A 246 -3.57 -0.28 -7.05
C ASN A 246 -2.58 0.56 -7.89
N GLU A 247 -3.09 1.47 -8.73
CA GLU A 247 -2.31 2.47 -9.46
C GLU A 247 -2.74 3.89 -9.04
N ILE A 248 -1.75 4.78 -8.86
CA ILE A 248 -1.92 6.21 -8.65
C ILE A 248 -1.63 6.92 -9.97
N PHE A 249 -2.61 7.66 -10.47
CA PHE A 249 -2.46 8.50 -11.66
C PHE A 249 -2.20 9.96 -11.27
N VAL A 250 -1.12 10.52 -11.79
CA VAL A 250 -0.74 11.92 -11.60
C VAL A 250 -0.63 12.59 -12.96
N ASP A 251 -1.49 13.58 -13.18
CA ASP A 251 -1.43 14.44 -14.35
C ASP A 251 -0.57 15.65 -14.02
N VAL A 252 0.42 15.93 -14.85
CA VAL A 252 1.35 17.06 -14.70
C VAL A 252 1.22 17.97 -15.92
N TYR A 253 0.98 19.25 -15.64
CA TYR A 253 0.79 20.28 -16.64
C TYR A 253 1.95 21.26 -16.56
N VAL A 254 2.71 21.39 -17.65
CA VAL A 254 3.79 22.37 -17.78
C VAL A 254 3.34 23.52 -18.66
N LEU A 255 3.54 24.75 -18.22
CA LEU A 255 3.18 25.97 -18.94
C LEU A 255 4.41 26.83 -19.12
N THR A 256 4.53 27.49 -20.27
CA THR A 256 5.56 28.50 -20.54
C THR A 256 4.87 29.81 -20.86
N ASN A 257 4.94 30.76 -19.93
CA ASN A 257 4.09 31.95 -19.94
C ASN A 257 4.93 33.22 -19.92
N PHE A 258 4.58 34.16 -20.79
CA PHE A 258 5.05 35.54 -20.80
C PHE A 258 4.02 36.45 -20.13
N SER A 259 4.43 37.31 -19.19
CA SER A 259 3.53 38.28 -18.55
C SER A 259 3.69 39.67 -19.17
N LYS A 260 2.62 40.18 -19.78
CA LYS A 260 2.62 41.47 -20.46
C LYS A 260 2.83 42.63 -19.49
N SER A 261 2.15 42.61 -18.35
CA SER A 261 2.24 43.66 -17.33
C SER A 261 3.59 43.74 -16.62
N LYS A 262 4.38 42.65 -16.64
CA LYS A 262 5.73 42.60 -16.02
C LYS A 262 6.86 42.80 -17.02
N SER A 263 6.58 42.64 -18.31
CA SER A 263 7.56 42.82 -19.38
C SER A 263 7.47 44.22 -19.96
N TRP A 264 8.60 44.88 -20.20
CA TRP A 264 8.62 46.28 -20.62
C TRP A 264 9.77 46.56 -21.59
N CYS A 265 9.64 47.62 -22.37
CA CYS A 265 10.68 48.11 -23.27
C CYS A 265 10.63 49.65 -23.31
N ARG A 266 11.77 50.30 -23.15
CA ARG A 266 11.88 51.77 -23.20
C ARG A 266 11.54 52.27 -24.60
N SER A 267 10.82 53.38 -24.69
CA SER A 267 10.29 53.94 -25.93
C SER A 267 11.32 54.06 -27.05
N GLU A 268 12.53 54.50 -26.73
CA GLU A 268 13.63 54.75 -27.67
C GLU A 268 14.34 53.47 -28.12
N HIS A 269 14.05 52.33 -27.49
CA HIS A 269 14.58 51.01 -27.82
C HIS A 269 13.48 50.05 -28.34
N ARG A 270 12.28 50.54 -28.64
CA ARG A 270 11.20 49.74 -29.26
C ARG A 270 11.47 49.54 -30.76
N ASN A 271 12.43 48.68 -31.08
CA ASN A 271 12.85 48.34 -32.43
C ASN A 271 12.92 46.82 -32.65
N ALA A 272 13.22 46.40 -33.89
CA ALA A 272 13.26 44.99 -34.28
C ALA A 272 14.38 44.19 -33.58
N GLU A 273 15.55 44.81 -33.35
CA GLU A 273 16.70 44.16 -32.72
C GLU A 273 16.40 43.85 -31.25
N THR A 274 15.80 44.80 -30.53
CA THR A 274 15.35 44.59 -29.15
C THR A 274 14.24 43.53 -29.09
N LEU A 275 13.24 43.60 -29.97
CA LEU A 275 12.18 42.58 -30.00
C LEU A 275 12.73 41.17 -30.25
N GLU A 276 13.70 41.04 -31.17
CA GLU A 276 14.35 39.76 -31.44
C GLU A 276 15.10 39.24 -30.22
N HIS A 277 15.88 40.10 -29.54
CA HIS A 277 16.60 39.73 -28.34
C HIS A 277 15.67 39.22 -27.23
N GLU A 278 14.56 39.93 -27.01
CA GLU A 278 13.54 39.59 -26.01
C GLU A 278 12.75 38.32 -26.38
N GLN A 279 12.45 38.11 -27.67
CA GLN A 279 11.82 36.87 -28.14
C GLN A 279 12.69 35.65 -27.81
N ARG A 280 14.02 35.76 -27.92
CA ARG A 280 14.93 34.66 -27.59
C ARG A 280 14.89 34.26 -26.12
N HIS A 281 14.68 35.19 -25.19
CA HIS A 281 14.45 34.84 -23.77
C HIS A 281 13.21 33.96 -23.59
N PHE A 282 12.12 34.27 -24.31
CA PHE A 282 10.92 33.45 -24.28
C PHE A 282 11.11 32.08 -24.95
N ASP A 283 11.86 32.03 -26.06
CA ASP A 283 12.22 30.78 -26.72
C ASP A 283 13.10 29.87 -25.84
N ILE A 284 14.07 30.44 -25.11
CA ILE A 284 14.89 29.70 -24.13
C ILE A 284 14.01 29.09 -23.04
N SER A 285 13.02 29.84 -22.55
CA SER A 285 12.04 29.35 -21.58
C SER A 285 11.24 28.16 -22.13
N ALA A 286 10.83 28.21 -23.40
CA ALA A 286 10.10 27.13 -24.06
C ALA A 286 10.94 25.87 -24.23
N ILE A 287 12.22 26.01 -24.63
CA ILE A 287 13.17 24.90 -24.70
C ILE A 287 13.25 24.19 -23.35
N LYS A 288 13.39 24.95 -22.26
CA LYS A 288 13.52 24.39 -20.90
C LYS A 288 12.23 23.76 -20.39
N ALA A 289 11.07 24.30 -20.75
CA ALA A 289 9.79 23.67 -20.45
C ALA A 289 9.63 22.32 -21.18
N CYS A 290 10.03 22.23 -22.45
CA CYS A 290 10.00 20.96 -23.16
C CYS A 290 10.97 19.94 -22.55
N GLU A 291 12.20 20.35 -22.22
CA GLU A 291 13.15 19.48 -21.52
C GLU A 291 12.62 19.02 -20.15
N LEU A 292 11.88 19.88 -19.44
CA LEU A 292 11.19 19.50 -18.19
C LEU A 292 10.16 18.39 -18.43
N VAL A 293 9.31 18.54 -19.45
CA VAL A 293 8.34 17.50 -19.85
C VAL A 293 9.03 16.20 -20.19
N ASP A 294 10.09 16.22 -20.99
CA ASP A 294 10.85 15.02 -21.34
C ASP A 294 11.53 14.38 -20.14
N THR A 295 12.02 15.19 -19.20
CA THR A 295 12.64 14.70 -17.96
C THR A 295 11.59 13.99 -17.10
N ILE A 296 10.41 14.58 -16.92
CA ILE A 296 9.32 13.99 -16.15
C ILE A 296 8.84 12.69 -16.81
N ARG A 297 8.65 12.69 -18.13
CA ARG A 297 8.18 11.51 -18.88
C ARG A 297 9.12 10.31 -18.75
N LYS A 298 10.42 10.54 -18.61
CA LYS A 298 11.47 9.50 -18.50
C LYS A 298 11.78 9.14 -17.04
N PHE A 299 11.23 9.86 -16.07
CA PHE A 299 11.56 9.68 -14.66
C PHE A 299 10.69 8.59 -14.02
N THR A 300 11.32 7.69 -13.26
CA THR A 300 10.61 6.69 -12.46
C THR A 300 10.29 7.27 -11.10
N PHE A 301 9.02 7.58 -10.85
CA PHE A 301 8.57 8.17 -9.59
C PHE A 301 8.33 7.11 -8.51
N SER A 302 8.50 7.53 -7.25
CA SER A 302 8.09 6.75 -6.09
C SER A 302 6.69 7.16 -5.64
N VAL A 303 5.87 6.21 -5.18
CA VAL A 303 4.49 6.49 -4.72
C VAL A 303 4.46 7.54 -3.62
N ASP A 304 5.34 7.43 -2.63
CA ASP A 304 5.33 8.35 -1.49
C ASP A 304 6.15 9.63 -1.76
N GLY A 305 7.12 9.58 -2.68
CA GLY A 305 8.08 10.64 -2.92
C GLY A 305 7.78 11.54 -4.12
N PHE A 306 6.83 11.18 -5.00
CA PHE A 306 6.59 11.88 -6.26
C PHE A 306 6.42 13.41 -6.13
N PRO A 307 5.76 13.98 -5.09
CA PRO A 307 5.62 15.43 -5.00
C PRO A 307 6.98 16.12 -4.85
N SER A 308 7.85 15.55 -4.01
CA SER A 308 9.20 16.06 -3.79
C SER A 308 10.12 15.83 -4.99
N GLU A 309 9.94 14.72 -5.70
CA GLU A 309 10.68 14.39 -6.92
C GLU A 309 10.34 15.36 -8.04
N LEU A 310 9.04 15.64 -8.26
CA LEU A 310 8.57 16.65 -9.22
C LEU A 310 9.17 18.02 -8.91
N GLN A 311 9.06 18.49 -7.66
CA GLN A 311 9.62 19.78 -7.25
C GLN A 311 11.14 19.86 -7.46
N ARG A 312 11.86 18.77 -7.18
CA ARG A 312 13.30 18.70 -7.41
C ARG A 312 13.64 18.82 -8.89
N ILE A 313 12.93 18.10 -9.76
CA ILE A 313 13.12 18.16 -11.21
C ILE A 313 12.84 19.57 -11.73
N GLN A 314 11.73 20.20 -11.30
CA GLN A 314 11.41 21.57 -11.68
C GLN A 314 12.51 22.54 -11.25
N ARG A 315 13.02 22.44 -10.01
CA ARG A 315 14.10 23.30 -9.52
C ARG A 315 15.38 23.15 -10.34
N ILE A 316 15.75 21.93 -10.71
CA ILE A 316 16.91 21.68 -11.58
C ILE A 316 16.72 22.39 -12.92
N LYS A 317 15.55 22.25 -13.54
CA LYS A 317 15.26 22.87 -14.84
C LYS A 317 15.17 24.39 -14.77
N GLN A 318 14.66 24.95 -13.67
CA GLN A 318 14.69 26.39 -13.43
C GLN A 318 16.13 26.91 -13.32
N ASN A 319 16.99 26.23 -12.56
CA ASN A 319 18.40 26.62 -12.46
C ASN A 319 19.15 26.52 -13.79
N GLU A 320 18.80 25.55 -14.64
CA GLU A 320 19.34 25.46 -16.00
C GLU A 320 18.84 26.58 -16.91
N LEU A 321 17.57 26.97 -16.77
CA LEU A 321 16.98 28.11 -17.48
C LEU A 321 17.69 29.41 -17.11
N ASP A 322 17.84 29.69 -15.81
CA ASP A 322 18.46 30.92 -15.32
C ASP A 322 19.90 31.04 -15.86
N LYS A 323 20.69 29.95 -15.79
CA LYS A 323 22.05 29.92 -16.33
C LYS A 323 22.11 30.18 -17.84
N MET A 324 21.16 29.63 -18.60
CA MET A 324 21.15 29.81 -20.06
C MET A 324 20.77 31.24 -20.44
N GLN A 325 19.83 31.86 -19.71
CA GLN A 325 19.47 33.27 -19.90
C GLN A 325 20.63 34.20 -19.54
N GLU A 326 21.29 33.98 -18.38
CA GLU A 326 22.48 34.73 -17.97
C GLU A 326 23.62 34.62 -18.98
N GLN A 327 23.87 33.41 -19.50
CA GLN A 327 24.88 33.18 -20.52
C GLN A 327 24.54 33.91 -21.83
N TYR A 328 23.28 33.82 -22.26
CA TYR A 328 22.80 34.49 -23.46
C TYR A 328 22.95 36.01 -23.36
N ASP A 329 22.54 36.61 -22.25
CA ASP A 329 22.71 38.05 -21.99
C ASP A 329 24.18 38.46 -21.99
N ALA A 330 25.03 37.72 -21.27
CA ALA A 330 26.44 38.04 -21.14
C ALA A 330 27.16 37.99 -22.51
N GLU A 331 26.93 36.94 -23.29
CA GLU A 331 27.60 36.73 -24.58
C GLU A 331 27.12 37.68 -25.67
N THR A 332 25.82 38.01 -25.67
CA THR A 332 25.25 39.00 -26.61
C THR A 332 25.48 40.45 -26.18
N ARG A 333 26.04 40.66 -24.99
CA ARG A 333 26.17 41.99 -24.34
C ARG A 333 24.80 42.67 -24.23
N HIS A 334 23.81 41.92 -23.73
CA HIS A 334 22.40 42.32 -23.62
C HIS A 334 21.83 42.80 -24.97
N GLY A 335 22.07 42.02 -26.02
CA GLY A 335 21.62 42.31 -27.39
C GLY A 335 22.50 43.26 -28.21
N ASN A 336 23.54 43.88 -27.64
CA ASN A 336 24.43 44.83 -28.35
C ASN A 336 25.54 44.17 -29.20
N GLY A 337 25.51 42.85 -29.36
CA GLY A 337 26.52 42.05 -30.06
C GLY A 337 25.92 41.32 -31.26
N PRO A 338 25.77 41.96 -32.44
CA PRO A 338 25.00 41.40 -33.57
C PRO A 338 25.53 40.05 -34.06
N LEU A 339 26.85 39.87 -34.13
CA LEU A 339 27.47 38.60 -34.54
C LEU A 339 27.21 37.46 -33.54
N THR A 340 27.14 37.76 -32.24
CA THR A 340 26.86 36.76 -31.21
C THR A 340 25.36 36.49 -31.12
N GLN A 341 24.53 37.52 -31.30
CA GLN A 341 23.07 37.40 -31.41
C GLN A 341 22.69 36.43 -32.53
N GLU A 342 23.29 36.55 -33.71
CA GLU A 342 23.02 35.64 -34.83
C GLU A 342 23.41 34.18 -34.53
N LYS A 343 24.54 33.96 -33.83
CA LYS A 343 24.94 32.62 -33.38
C LYS A 343 23.92 32.02 -32.42
N TRP A 344 23.45 32.81 -31.45
CA TRP A 344 22.42 32.38 -30.51
C TRP A 344 21.08 32.14 -31.19
N ASN A 345 20.69 32.97 -32.17
CA ASN A 345 19.49 32.75 -32.98
C ASN A 345 19.53 31.40 -33.68
N LYS A 346 20.66 31.05 -34.31
CA LYS A 346 20.83 29.75 -34.95
C LYS A 346 20.76 28.61 -33.94
N LEU A 347 21.45 28.72 -32.81
CA LEU A 347 21.45 27.71 -31.75
C LEU A 347 20.05 27.47 -31.18
N ILE A 348 19.31 28.54 -30.87
CA ILE A 348 17.97 28.46 -30.30
C ILE A 348 17.01 27.87 -31.33
N LYS A 349 17.10 28.27 -32.60
CA LYS A 349 16.32 27.69 -33.68
C LYS A 349 16.55 26.18 -33.81
N GLU A 350 17.81 25.75 -33.86
CA GLU A 350 18.17 24.33 -33.93
C GLU A 350 17.62 23.54 -32.72
N LYS A 351 17.69 24.12 -31.52
CA LYS A 351 17.11 23.52 -30.31
C LYS A 351 15.58 23.40 -30.41
N LEU A 352 14.88 24.46 -30.82
CA LEU A 352 13.44 24.46 -31.01
C LEU A 352 12.97 23.46 -32.07
N GLU A 353 13.74 23.29 -33.16
CA GLU A 353 13.46 22.31 -34.20
C GLU A 353 13.73 20.86 -33.75
N SER A 354 14.66 20.67 -32.81
CA SER A 354 15.01 19.34 -32.28
C SER A 354 14.03 18.79 -31.23
N ILE A 355 13.18 19.65 -30.66
CA ILE A 355 12.24 19.26 -29.60
C ILE A 355 10.85 18.95 -30.19
N SER A 356 10.24 17.85 -29.76
CA SER A 356 8.93 17.40 -30.26
C SER A 356 7.73 18.15 -29.65
N CYS A 357 7.98 18.99 -28.65
CA CYS A 357 6.94 19.61 -27.83
C CYS A 357 6.09 20.67 -28.53
N PHE A 358 6.64 21.30 -29.57
CA PHE A 358 5.99 22.40 -30.29
C PHE A 358 5.93 22.14 -31.80
N SER A 359 6.29 20.93 -32.23
CA SER A 359 6.16 20.48 -33.62
C SER A 359 4.67 20.38 -33.95
N SER A 360 4.24 21.06 -35.01
CA SER A 360 2.85 20.98 -35.52
C SER A 360 2.59 19.70 -36.27
#